data_AF-A0A1E3ZN00-F1
#
_entry.id   AF-A0A1E3ZN00-F1
#
_cell.length_a   1.000
_cell.length_b   1.000
_cell.length_c   1.000
_cell.angle_alpha   90.00
_cell.angle_beta   90.00
_cell.angle_gamma   90.00
#
_symmetry.space_group_name_H-M   'P 1'
#
loop_
_entity.id
_entity.type
_entity.pdbx_description
1 polymer ?
#
loop_
_entity_poly.entity_id
_entity_poly.type
_entity_poly.pdbx_seq_one_letter_code
_entity_poly.pdbx_strand_id
1 'polypeptide(L)'
;MKPFALALLAGFILAGVLAGCKQDTPEKEETDTWDEAAVEHVLQKTMWRVEKVFKVTGSDVVDLEDDPGFDNQYFNYRKSILLAFNDTGVDMLESQPMTGNPKFREGAETYEFTNRLTRPTNVSYEWDDSRQTIVATSGQLAGFLDVPVGFAGVLDKSSIVTYSSYQEEEQSTKSSGIVFEVEAGSSVYQYHLKPVWYYETRPDATNTYRYVVFP
;
A
#
# COMPACT_ATOMS: atom_id res chain seq x y z
N MET A 1 48.41 38.59 55.63
CA MET A 1 47.45 38.13 54.61
C MET A 1 46.40 37.28 55.29
N LYS A 2 45.15 37.68 55.09
CA LYS A 2 43.92 37.17 55.71
C LYS A 2 43.60 35.73 55.22
N PRO A 3 42.65 34.98 55.81
CA PRO A 3 42.60 34.62 57.24
C PRO A 3 41.89 33.26 57.56
N PHE A 4 41.69 33.01 58.86
CA PHE A 4 40.55 32.34 59.53
C PHE A 4 40.34 30.81 59.37
N ALA A 5 40.95 30.07 60.30
CA ALA A 5 40.34 29.52 61.52
C ALA A 5 38.96 28.81 61.51
N LEU A 6 38.97 27.78 62.36
CA LEU A 6 37.94 27.38 63.33
C LEU A 6 36.69 26.64 62.82
N ALA A 7 36.80 25.32 62.92
CA ALA A 7 36.10 24.47 63.88
C ALA A 7 34.57 24.30 63.83
N LEU A 8 34.24 23.07 64.25
CA LEU A 8 33.08 22.66 65.04
C LEU A 8 31.89 22.01 64.30
N LEU A 9 31.58 20.83 64.85
CA LEU A 9 30.26 20.27 65.12
C LEU A 9 29.48 19.57 63.99
N ALA A 10 29.40 18.24 64.16
CA ALA A 10 28.19 17.46 64.43
C ALA A 10 26.90 17.74 63.62
N GLY A 11 26.28 16.63 63.18
CA GLY A 11 24.83 16.55 63.12
C GLY A 11 24.30 15.80 61.90
N PHE A 12 23.55 14.73 62.19
CA PHE A 12 22.52 14.09 61.36
C PHE A 12 21.74 15.12 60.49
N ILE A 13 21.18 14.79 59.32
CA ILE A 13 19.88 14.12 59.19
C ILE A 13 19.64 13.69 57.72
N LEU A 14 18.98 12.54 57.62
CA LEU A 14 18.37 11.81 56.50
C LEU A 14 17.28 12.59 55.73
N ALA A 15 17.24 12.48 54.40
CA ALA A 15 16.06 12.45 53.49
C ALA A 15 16.57 12.79 52.07
N GLY A 16 16.48 11.97 51.03
CA GLY A 16 15.40 11.07 50.67
C GLY A 16 14.65 11.67 49.48
N VAL A 17 15.12 11.46 48.25
CA VAL A 17 14.28 11.40 47.04
C VAL A 17 14.92 10.40 46.07
N LEU A 18 14.33 9.20 46.04
CA LEU A 18 14.35 8.32 44.88
C LEU A 18 13.45 8.97 43.82
N ALA A 19 14.05 9.47 42.76
CA ALA A 19 13.40 9.67 41.46
C ALA A 19 14.46 9.23 40.45
N GLY A 20 14.41 7.99 39.97
CA GLY A 20 13.44 7.63 38.95
C GLY A 20 13.88 8.28 37.65
N CYS A 21 15.07 7.93 37.13
CA CYS A 21 15.44 8.20 35.75
C CYS A 21 14.45 7.46 34.86
N LYS A 22 13.34 8.14 34.50
CA LYS A 22 12.70 7.87 33.23
C LYS A 22 13.74 8.22 32.17
N GLN A 23 14.36 7.20 31.59
CA GLN A 23 14.88 7.33 30.24
C GLN A 23 13.65 7.63 29.38
N ASP A 24 13.47 8.91 29.07
CA ASP A 24 12.75 9.31 27.87
C ASP A 24 13.45 8.58 26.72
N THR A 25 12.86 7.46 26.31
CA THR A 25 13.16 6.88 25.02
C THR A 25 12.64 7.92 24.04
N PRO A 26 13.49 8.57 23.23
CA PRO A 26 12.98 9.45 22.20
C PRO A 26 12.11 8.57 21.31
N GLU A 27 10.81 8.85 21.32
CA GLU A 27 9.88 8.36 20.32
C GLU A 27 10.49 8.77 19.00
N LYS A 28 11.01 7.79 18.26
CA LYS A 28 11.61 8.02 16.96
C LYS A 28 10.47 8.53 16.11
N GLU A 29 10.42 9.83 15.84
CA GLU A 29 9.55 10.39 14.80
C GLU A 29 9.80 9.55 13.55
N GLU A 30 8.83 8.72 13.20
CA GLU A 30 8.81 8.06 11.90
C GLU A 30 8.74 9.19 10.89
N THR A 31 9.90 9.56 10.37
CA THR A 31 10.02 10.52 9.29
C THR A 31 9.42 9.81 8.11
N ASP A 32 8.19 10.17 7.78
CA ASP A 32 7.50 9.71 6.60
C ASP A 32 8.40 9.95 5.38
N THR A 33 9.02 8.89 4.87
CA THR A 33 10.04 8.94 3.82
C THR A 33 9.44 9.15 2.43
N TRP A 34 8.11 9.25 2.34
CA TRP A 34 7.37 9.26 1.09
C TRP A 34 6.90 10.69 0.77
N ASP A 35 7.66 11.37 -0.08
CA ASP A 35 7.23 12.61 -0.74
C ASP A 35 6.43 12.32 -2.02
N GLU A 36 5.83 13.37 -2.59
CA GLU A 36 5.00 13.31 -3.81
C GLU A 36 5.72 12.57 -4.94
N ALA A 37 6.95 13.01 -5.26
CA ALA A 37 7.72 12.45 -6.37
C ALA A 37 8.04 10.96 -6.16
N ALA A 38 8.37 10.54 -4.93
CA ALA A 38 8.65 9.15 -4.62
C ALA A 38 7.38 8.27 -4.74
N VAL A 39 6.24 8.75 -4.25
CA VAL A 39 4.97 8.03 -4.32
C VAL A 39 4.48 7.92 -5.76
N GLU A 40 4.48 9.02 -6.52
CA GLU A 40 4.09 9.02 -7.93
C GLU A 40 4.99 8.09 -8.75
N HIS A 41 6.31 8.10 -8.48
CA HIS A 41 7.24 7.20 -9.16
C HIS A 41 6.88 5.73 -8.95
N VAL A 42 6.52 5.35 -7.72
CA VAL A 42 6.11 3.99 -7.37
C VAL A 42 4.82 3.62 -8.09
N LEU A 43 3.81 4.49 -8.05
CA LEU A 43 2.51 4.26 -8.69
C LEU A 43 2.64 4.12 -10.21
N GLN A 44 3.36 5.02 -10.87
CA GLN A 44 3.42 5.10 -12.34
C GLN A 44 4.33 4.07 -12.99
N LYS A 45 5.40 3.62 -12.31
CA LYS A 45 6.28 2.57 -12.85
C LYS A 45 5.73 1.16 -12.73
N THR A 46 4.72 0.99 -11.90
CA THR A 46 4.25 -0.32 -11.47
C THR A 46 2.82 -0.51 -11.96
N MET A 47 2.54 -1.67 -12.54
CA MET A 47 1.14 -2.06 -12.70
C MET A 47 0.64 -2.69 -11.42
N TRP A 48 -0.62 -2.44 -11.08
CA TRP A 48 -1.21 -2.88 -9.83
C TRP A 48 -2.40 -3.78 -10.07
N ARG A 49 -2.67 -4.66 -9.13
CA ARG A 49 -3.86 -5.51 -9.13
C ARG A 49 -4.51 -5.43 -7.77
N VAL A 50 -5.83 -5.36 -7.70
CA VAL A 50 -6.56 -5.49 -6.43
C VAL A 50 -6.44 -6.93 -5.98
N GLU A 51 -5.72 -7.13 -4.88
CA GLU A 51 -5.57 -8.43 -4.26
C GLU A 51 -6.76 -8.72 -3.38
N LYS A 52 -6.99 -7.84 -2.39
CA LYS A 52 -8.03 -7.97 -1.38
C LYS A 52 -8.79 -6.66 -1.19
N VAL A 53 -10.02 -6.78 -0.69
CA VAL A 53 -10.76 -5.63 -0.18
C VAL A 53 -11.36 -5.97 1.17
N PHE A 54 -11.01 -5.19 2.19
CA PHE A 54 -11.61 -5.32 3.51
C PHE A 54 -12.64 -4.22 3.72
N LYS A 55 -13.70 -4.55 4.46
CA LYS A 55 -14.60 -3.58 5.06
C LYS A 55 -14.36 -3.53 6.55
N VAL A 56 -14.01 -2.35 7.05
CA VAL A 56 -13.79 -2.05 8.47
C VAL A 56 -14.98 -1.26 8.99
N THR A 57 -15.63 -1.73 10.06
CA THR A 57 -16.72 -1.03 10.74
C THR A 57 -16.52 -1.10 12.25
N GLY A 58 -16.07 0.00 12.85
CA GLY A 58 -15.64 -0.02 14.26
C GLY A 58 -14.46 -0.98 14.45
N SER A 59 -14.64 -2.02 15.26
CA SER A 59 -13.64 -3.08 15.48
C SER A 59 -13.74 -4.26 14.50
N ASP A 60 -14.82 -4.33 13.73
CA ASP A 60 -15.07 -5.47 12.85
C ASP A 60 -14.36 -5.28 11.51
N VAL A 61 -13.61 -6.29 11.10
CA VAL A 61 -12.91 -6.35 9.81
C VAL A 61 -13.42 -7.57 9.05
N VAL A 62 -13.99 -7.33 7.87
CA VAL A 62 -14.54 -8.38 7.00
C VAL A 62 -13.74 -8.39 5.70
N ASP A 63 -13.17 -9.55 5.34
CA ASP A 63 -12.64 -9.79 4.00
C ASP A 63 -13.84 -9.94 3.06
N LEU A 64 -13.99 -9.03 2.10
CA LEU A 64 -15.17 -9.02 1.25
C LEU A 64 -15.15 -10.12 0.18
N GLU A 65 -14.03 -10.81 0.02
CA GLU A 65 -13.98 -12.07 -0.75
C GLU A 65 -14.81 -13.18 -0.12
N ASP A 66 -14.96 -13.16 1.21
CA ASP A 66 -15.73 -14.16 1.95
C ASP A 66 -17.23 -13.78 2.05
N ASP A 67 -17.64 -12.60 1.55
CA ASP A 67 -19.03 -12.13 1.56
C ASP A 67 -19.78 -12.51 0.26
N PRO A 68 -20.76 -13.44 0.33
CA PRO A 68 -21.52 -13.90 -0.84
C PRO A 68 -22.32 -12.80 -1.57
N GLY A 69 -22.64 -11.70 -0.89
CA GLY A 69 -23.36 -10.56 -1.46
C GLY A 69 -22.48 -9.61 -2.26
N PHE A 70 -21.19 -9.57 -1.94
CA PHE A 70 -20.20 -8.68 -2.57
C PHE A 70 -19.51 -9.34 -3.77
N ASP A 71 -19.31 -10.66 -3.73
CA ASP A 71 -18.50 -11.42 -4.69
C ASP A 71 -19.17 -11.59 -6.09
N ASN A 72 -20.47 -11.29 -6.23
CA ASN A 72 -21.30 -11.85 -7.30
C ASN A 72 -21.27 -11.16 -8.68
N GLN A 73 -20.60 -10.01 -8.87
CA GLN A 73 -20.55 -9.36 -10.20
C GLN A 73 -19.17 -8.95 -10.70
N TYR A 74 -18.26 -8.48 -9.85
CA TYR A 74 -16.96 -7.93 -10.28
C TYR A 74 -15.73 -8.66 -9.69
N PHE A 75 -15.88 -9.28 -8.52
CA PHE A 75 -14.74 -9.88 -7.82
C PHE A 75 -14.13 -11.10 -8.50
N ASN A 76 -14.94 -11.91 -9.18
CA ASN A 76 -14.49 -13.10 -9.90
C ASN A 76 -13.40 -12.82 -10.96
N TYR A 77 -13.27 -11.58 -11.44
CA TYR A 77 -12.27 -11.20 -12.43
C TYR A 77 -11.30 -10.11 -11.99
N ARG A 78 -11.39 -9.58 -10.75
CA ARG A 78 -10.49 -8.50 -10.29
C ARG A 78 -9.02 -8.88 -10.43
N LYS A 79 -8.71 -10.16 -10.18
CA LYS A 79 -7.36 -10.70 -10.34
C LYS A 79 -6.89 -10.76 -11.79
N SER A 80 -7.81 -10.63 -12.74
CA SER A 80 -7.57 -10.53 -14.17
C SER A 80 -7.50 -9.08 -14.66
N ILE A 81 -7.77 -8.06 -13.82
CA ILE A 81 -7.64 -6.67 -14.24
C ILE A 81 -6.39 -6.05 -13.59
N LEU A 82 -5.57 -5.42 -14.42
CA LEU A 82 -4.38 -4.68 -14.01
C LEU A 82 -4.65 -3.18 -14.15
N LEU A 83 -4.09 -2.40 -13.24
CA LEU A 83 -4.11 -0.95 -13.26
C LEU A 83 -2.76 -0.39 -13.67
N ALA A 84 -2.79 0.63 -14.52
CA ALA A 84 -1.63 1.46 -14.80
C ALA A 84 -1.97 2.91 -14.42
N PHE A 85 -1.26 3.45 -13.43
CA PHE A 85 -1.33 4.86 -13.09
C PHE A 85 -0.44 5.63 -14.06
N ASN A 86 -0.93 6.75 -14.59
CA ASN A 86 -0.19 7.61 -15.50
C ASN A 86 -0.60 9.08 -15.31
N ASP A 87 0.04 10.00 -16.04
CA ASP A 87 -0.19 11.44 -15.88
C ASP A 87 -1.64 11.89 -16.19
N THR A 88 -2.41 11.05 -16.89
CA THR A 88 -3.79 11.36 -17.29
C THR A 88 -4.86 10.67 -16.44
N GLY A 89 -4.44 9.84 -15.48
CA GLY A 89 -5.33 9.08 -14.60
C GLY A 89 -4.93 7.62 -14.52
N VAL A 90 -5.93 6.74 -14.36
CA VAL A 90 -5.70 5.30 -14.24
C VAL A 90 -6.34 4.55 -15.41
N ASP A 91 -5.54 3.74 -16.09
CA ASP A 91 -5.99 2.80 -17.12
C ASP A 91 -6.16 1.40 -16.54
N MET A 92 -7.13 0.65 -17.06
CA MET A 92 -7.26 -0.78 -16.82
C MET A 92 -6.79 -1.59 -18.02
N LEU A 93 -6.22 -2.76 -17.74
CA LEU A 93 -5.83 -3.77 -18.71
C LEU A 93 -6.44 -5.11 -18.30
N GLU A 94 -7.09 -5.78 -19.24
CA GLU A 94 -7.55 -7.16 -19.05
C GLU A 94 -6.39 -8.13 -19.28
N SER A 95 -6.17 -9.03 -18.34
CA SER A 95 -5.16 -10.08 -18.34
C SER A 95 -5.82 -11.45 -18.15
N GLN A 96 -5.10 -12.51 -18.48
CA GLN A 96 -5.57 -13.88 -18.33
C GLN A 96 -4.63 -14.63 -17.38
N PRO A 97 -5.17 -15.30 -16.35
CA PRO A 97 -4.35 -16.14 -15.49
C PRO A 97 -3.77 -17.29 -16.32
N MET A 98 -2.47 -17.53 -16.14
CA MET A 98 -1.80 -18.67 -16.74
C MET A 98 -1.98 -19.89 -15.83
N THR A 99 -2.19 -21.05 -16.44
CA THR A 99 -2.27 -22.32 -15.70
C THR A 99 -0.87 -22.79 -15.28
N GLY A 100 -0.63 -22.84 -13.97
CA GLY A 100 0.62 -23.29 -13.37
C GLY A 100 1.63 -22.15 -13.14
N ASN A 101 2.64 -22.42 -12.32
CA ASN A 101 3.75 -21.52 -12.05
C ASN A 101 5.06 -22.32 -12.16
N PRO A 102 5.69 -22.37 -13.35
CA PRO A 102 6.83 -23.25 -13.57
C PRO A 102 8.16 -22.66 -13.08
N LYS A 103 8.22 -21.39 -12.66
CA LYS A 103 9.49 -20.67 -12.47
C LYS A 103 9.65 -19.96 -11.12
N PHE A 104 8.56 -19.53 -10.49
CA PHE A 104 8.60 -18.67 -9.31
C PHE A 104 8.29 -19.45 -8.04
N ARG A 105 8.60 -18.85 -6.88
CA ARG A 105 8.26 -19.40 -5.56
C ARG A 105 6.78 -19.80 -5.43
N GLU A 106 6.51 -20.73 -4.53
CA GLU A 106 5.16 -21.19 -4.22
C GLU A 106 4.23 -20.02 -3.85
N GLY A 107 2.99 -20.09 -4.33
CA GLY A 107 1.99 -19.04 -4.14
C GLY A 107 2.06 -17.88 -5.13
N ALA A 108 3.13 -17.75 -5.93
CA ALA A 108 3.15 -16.73 -6.98
C ALA A 108 2.20 -17.09 -8.11
N GLU A 109 1.46 -16.09 -8.58
CA GLU A 109 0.47 -16.19 -9.66
C GLU A 109 1.04 -15.55 -10.92
N THR A 110 0.83 -16.19 -12.08
CA THR A 110 1.31 -15.67 -13.37
C THR A 110 0.17 -15.35 -14.32
N TYR A 111 0.35 -14.28 -15.10
CA TYR A 111 -0.66 -13.72 -15.99
C TYR A 111 -0.07 -13.42 -17.35
N GLU A 112 -0.90 -13.43 -18.39
CA GLU A 112 -0.55 -12.89 -19.70
C GLU A 112 -1.58 -11.85 -20.18
N PHE A 113 -1.12 -10.81 -20.87
CA PHE A 113 -2.01 -9.89 -21.56
C PHE A 113 -1.40 -9.36 -22.87
N THR A 114 -2.28 -8.89 -23.74
CA THR A 114 -1.90 -8.28 -25.02
C THR A 114 -2.06 -6.76 -24.95
N ASN A 115 -1.01 -5.98 -25.29
CA ASN A 115 -0.95 -4.50 -25.17
C ASN A 115 -2.04 -3.70 -25.94
N ARG A 116 -3.01 -4.35 -26.58
CA ARG A 116 -4.06 -3.70 -27.38
C ARG A 116 -5.33 -3.37 -26.60
N LEU A 117 -5.43 -3.77 -25.33
CA LEU A 117 -6.68 -3.77 -24.56
C LEU A 117 -6.62 -2.85 -23.33
N THR A 118 -6.05 -1.65 -23.47
CA THR A 118 -6.14 -0.61 -22.43
C THR A 118 -7.49 0.10 -22.51
N ARG A 119 -8.12 0.37 -21.36
CA ARG A 119 -9.33 1.20 -21.26
C ARG A 119 -9.18 2.18 -20.10
N PRO A 120 -9.59 3.45 -20.24
CA PRO A 120 -9.59 4.37 -19.10
C PRO A 120 -10.59 3.90 -18.04
N THR A 121 -10.21 4.02 -16.77
CA THR A 121 -11.08 3.65 -15.63
C THR A 121 -12.00 4.79 -15.18
N ASN A 122 -11.86 5.99 -15.75
CA ASN A 122 -12.43 7.24 -15.26
C ASN A 122 -12.03 7.57 -13.81
N VAL A 123 -10.92 7.02 -13.31
CA VAL A 123 -10.30 7.42 -12.04
C VAL A 123 -9.20 8.43 -12.35
N SER A 124 -9.26 9.58 -11.68
CA SER A 124 -8.14 10.50 -11.55
C SER A 124 -7.47 10.29 -10.19
N TYR A 125 -6.22 10.68 -10.08
CA TYR A 125 -5.53 10.74 -8.80
C TYR A 125 -4.66 12.00 -8.78
N GLU A 126 -4.48 12.55 -7.59
CA GLU A 126 -3.67 13.75 -7.37
C GLU A 126 -3.03 13.71 -5.99
N TRP A 127 -1.97 14.47 -5.81
CA TRP A 127 -1.39 14.71 -4.50
C TRP A 127 -2.26 15.71 -3.72
N ASP A 128 -2.64 15.34 -2.50
CA ASP A 128 -3.34 16.21 -1.56
C ASP A 128 -2.32 16.79 -0.57
N ASP A 129 -1.99 18.08 -0.71
CA ASP A 129 -1.06 18.78 0.17
C ASP A 129 -1.50 18.82 1.63
N SER A 130 -2.80 18.77 1.92
CA SER A 130 -3.29 18.80 3.31
C SER A 130 -3.09 17.46 4.01
N ARG A 131 -3.20 16.36 3.26
CA ARG A 131 -3.01 14.99 3.74
C ARG A 131 -1.58 14.47 3.50
N GLN A 132 -0.79 15.18 2.69
CA GLN A 132 0.53 14.78 2.23
C GLN A 132 0.53 13.37 1.63
N THR A 133 -0.47 13.03 0.80
CA THR A 133 -0.59 11.71 0.17
C THR A 133 -1.41 11.76 -1.11
N ILE A 134 -1.46 10.66 -1.86
CA ILE A 134 -2.28 10.52 -3.06
C ILE A 134 -3.76 10.29 -2.69
N VAL A 135 -4.63 11.02 -3.38
CA VAL A 135 -6.08 10.83 -3.35
C VAL A 135 -6.56 10.43 -4.73
N ALA A 136 -7.13 9.24 -4.84
CA ALA A 136 -7.73 8.71 -6.07
C ALA A 136 -9.25 8.92 -6.04
N THR A 137 -9.80 9.55 -7.07
CA THR A 137 -11.22 9.89 -7.16
C THR A 137 -11.87 9.19 -8.35
N SER A 138 -12.95 8.46 -8.10
CA SER A 138 -13.74 7.82 -9.16
C SER A 138 -14.69 8.81 -9.83
N GLY A 139 -14.69 8.87 -11.16
CA GLY A 139 -15.69 9.57 -11.95
C GLY A 139 -17.09 8.91 -11.91
N GLN A 140 -18.06 9.53 -12.59
CA GLN A 140 -19.49 9.13 -12.55
C GLN A 140 -19.84 7.76 -13.15
N LEU A 141 -18.90 7.12 -13.87
CA LEU A 141 -19.12 5.81 -14.49
C LEU A 141 -18.14 4.81 -13.88
N ALA A 142 -18.68 3.94 -13.03
CA ALA A 142 -18.07 2.79 -12.34
C ALA A 142 -16.54 2.69 -12.47
N GLY A 143 -15.85 3.24 -11.48
CA GLY A 143 -14.40 3.12 -11.34
C GLY A 143 -14.01 1.68 -10.99
N PHE A 144 -12.81 1.29 -11.40
CA PHE A 144 -12.19 -0.03 -11.29
C PHE A 144 -12.26 -0.71 -9.89
N LEU A 145 -12.57 0.04 -8.84
CA LEU A 145 -12.65 -0.43 -7.47
C LEU A 145 -14.08 -0.58 -6.93
N ASP A 146 -15.13 -0.26 -7.71
CA ASP A 146 -16.48 -0.03 -7.16
C ASP A 146 -16.45 0.90 -5.93
N VAL A 147 -15.48 1.83 -5.92
CA VAL A 147 -15.53 3.01 -5.05
C VAL A 147 -16.86 3.68 -5.38
N PRO A 148 -17.77 3.83 -4.41
CA PRO A 148 -19.07 4.40 -4.72
C PRO A 148 -18.85 5.79 -5.32
N VAL A 149 -19.67 6.15 -6.31
CA VAL A 149 -19.52 7.43 -7.03
C VAL A 149 -19.45 8.59 -6.03
N GLY A 150 -18.44 9.44 -6.16
CA GLY A 150 -18.22 10.60 -5.29
C GLY A 150 -17.37 10.33 -4.04
N PHE A 151 -16.84 9.11 -3.88
CA PHE A 151 -15.89 8.80 -2.81
C PHE A 151 -14.44 8.83 -3.31
N ALA A 152 -13.53 9.15 -2.39
CA ALA A 152 -12.12 9.33 -2.64
C ALA A 152 -11.31 8.30 -1.84
N GLY A 153 -10.46 7.54 -2.53
CA GLY A 153 -9.51 6.63 -1.92
C GLY A 153 -8.24 7.37 -1.54
N VAL A 154 -7.83 7.27 -0.28
CA VAL A 154 -6.63 7.90 0.26
C VAL A 154 -5.55 6.84 0.38
N LEU A 155 -4.38 7.08 -0.19
CA LEU A 155 -3.25 6.17 -0.05
C LEU A 155 -2.70 6.21 1.38
N ASP A 156 -2.67 5.06 2.04
CA ASP A 156 -1.92 4.87 3.28
C ASP A 156 -0.43 4.70 2.97
N LYS A 157 0.38 5.74 3.18
CA LYS A 157 1.82 5.70 2.88
C LYS A 157 2.60 4.72 3.76
N SER A 158 2.08 4.38 4.93
CA SER A 158 2.71 3.38 5.81
C SER A 158 2.60 1.96 5.24
N SER A 159 1.63 1.73 4.36
CA SER A 159 1.42 0.45 3.69
C SER A 159 2.39 0.19 2.52
N ILE A 160 3.12 1.22 2.05
CA ILE A 160 3.95 1.12 0.85
C ILE A 160 5.13 0.18 1.10
N VAL A 161 5.09 -0.99 0.48
CA VAL A 161 6.20 -1.92 0.37
C VAL A 161 6.47 -2.16 -1.11
N THR A 162 7.65 -1.78 -1.58
CA THR A 162 8.04 -1.89 -2.99
C THR A 162 9.47 -2.40 -3.12
N TYR A 163 9.76 -2.99 -4.28
CA TYR A 163 11.07 -3.49 -4.67
C TYR A 163 11.46 -2.91 -6.02
N SER A 164 12.73 -2.95 -6.39
CA SER A 164 13.17 -2.41 -7.68
C SER A 164 12.93 -3.38 -8.84
N SER A 165 12.67 -4.65 -8.54
CA SER A 165 12.51 -5.71 -9.54
C SER A 165 11.78 -6.93 -8.97
N TYR A 166 11.26 -7.77 -9.86
CA TYR A 166 10.63 -9.04 -9.46
C TYR A 166 11.61 -10.00 -8.80
N GLN A 167 12.90 -9.97 -9.18
CA GLN A 167 13.93 -10.85 -8.60
C GLN A 167 14.19 -10.49 -7.14
N GLU A 168 14.14 -9.20 -6.80
CA GLU A 168 14.27 -8.72 -5.43
C GLU A 168 13.05 -9.13 -4.61
N GLU A 169 11.84 -8.93 -5.15
CA GLU A 169 10.61 -9.34 -4.48
C GLU A 169 10.54 -10.86 -4.26
N GLU A 170 10.95 -11.65 -5.25
CA GLU A 170 10.98 -13.12 -5.17
C GLU A 170 11.82 -13.63 -3.98
N GLN A 171 12.91 -12.94 -3.67
CA GLN A 171 13.82 -13.28 -2.56
C GLN A 171 13.39 -12.67 -1.22
N SER A 172 12.40 -11.78 -1.24
CA SER A 172 11.93 -11.06 -0.07
C SER A 172 10.99 -11.88 0.81
N THR A 173 10.92 -11.56 2.10
CA THR A 173 9.96 -12.19 3.04
C THR A 173 8.72 -11.34 3.30
N LYS A 174 8.72 -10.07 2.87
CA LYS A 174 7.60 -9.15 3.02
C LYS A 174 6.85 -9.04 1.70
N SER A 175 5.53 -9.19 1.74
CA SER A 175 4.69 -8.88 0.58
C SER A 175 4.84 -7.40 0.25
N SER A 176 5.11 -7.12 -1.02
CA SER A 176 4.92 -5.78 -1.57
C SER A 176 3.44 -5.45 -1.66
N GLY A 177 3.13 -4.16 -1.76
CA GLY A 177 1.78 -3.69 -1.92
C GLY A 177 1.59 -2.25 -1.47
N ILE A 178 0.38 -1.77 -1.69
CA ILE A 178 -0.14 -0.49 -1.22
C ILE A 178 -1.60 -0.66 -0.81
N VAL A 179 -2.10 0.23 0.03
CA VAL A 179 -3.49 0.25 0.49
C VAL A 179 -4.11 1.61 0.20
N PHE A 180 -5.26 1.60 -0.46
CA PHE A 180 -6.14 2.77 -0.54
C PHE A 180 -7.32 2.61 0.42
N GLU A 181 -7.55 3.61 1.25
CA GLU A 181 -8.66 3.67 2.19
C GLU A 181 -9.77 4.57 1.68
N VAL A 182 -11.00 4.06 1.68
CA VAL A 182 -12.18 4.76 1.19
C VAL A 182 -13.19 4.83 2.32
N GLU A 183 -13.38 6.01 2.88
CA GLU A 183 -14.38 6.27 3.91
C GLU A 183 -15.78 6.33 3.28
N ALA A 184 -16.70 5.48 3.73
CA ALA A 184 -18.07 5.45 3.24
C ALA A 184 -19.06 5.34 4.40
N GLY A 185 -19.54 6.50 4.88
CA GLY A 185 -20.42 6.58 6.03
C GLY A 185 -19.69 6.16 7.32
N SER A 186 -20.15 5.09 7.96
CA SER A 186 -19.53 4.53 9.17
C SER A 186 -18.52 3.41 8.90
N SER A 187 -18.23 3.11 7.63
CA SER A 187 -17.31 2.05 7.23
C SER A 187 -16.12 2.63 6.49
N VAL A 188 -14.97 1.96 6.60
CA VAL A 188 -13.79 2.21 5.77
C VAL A 188 -13.55 0.98 4.91
N TYR A 189 -13.40 1.16 3.61
CA TYR A 189 -13.02 0.10 2.69
C TYR A 189 -11.52 0.20 2.42
N GLN A 190 -10.79 -0.88 2.65
CA GLN A 190 -9.35 -0.96 2.42
C GLN A 190 -9.10 -1.80 1.16
N TYR A 191 -8.61 -1.16 0.10
CA TYR A 191 -8.24 -1.81 -1.16
C TYR A 191 -6.76 -2.12 -1.14
N HIS A 192 -6.42 -3.40 -0.99
CA HIS A 192 -5.03 -3.87 -0.99
C HIS A 192 -4.61 -4.17 -2.41
N LEU A 193 -3.66 -3.41 -2.92
CA LEU A 193 -3.12 -3.58 -4.26
C LEU A 193 -1.75 -4.24 -4.19
N LYS A 194 -1.46 -5.12 -5.14
CA LYS A 194 -0.16 -5.74 -5.33
C LYS A 194 0.48 -5.34 -6.65
N PRO A 195 1.82 -5.22 -6.69
CA PRO A 195 2.53 -4.97 -7.93
C PRO A 195 2.47 -6.17 -8.86
N VAL A 196 2.47 -5.89 -10.15
CA VAL A 196 2.40 -6.85 -11.24
C VAL A 196 3.66 -6.70 -12.07
N TRP A 197 4.54 -7.70 -12.00
CA TRP A 197 5.88 -7.60 -12.54
C TRP A 197 6.01 -8.25 -13.92
N TYR A 198 6.49 -7.49 -14.90
CA TYR A 198 6.87 -8.05 -16.19
C TYR A 198 8.08 -8.99 -16.03
N TYR A 199 8.02 -10.18 -16.62
CA TYR A 199 9.18 -11.10 -16.63
C TYR A 199 9.56 -11.63 -18.01
N GLU A 200 8.64 -11.76 -18.97
CA GLU A 200 8.99 -12.15 -20.34
C GLU A 200 7.94 -11.73 -21.38
N THR A 201 8.39 -11.51 -22.61
CA THR A 201 7.48 -11.44 -23.77
C THR A 201 7.20 -12.85 -24.25
N ARG A 202 5.95 -13.16 -24.56
CA ARG A 202 5.55 -14.45 -25.09
C ARG A 202 6.22 -14.69 -26.46
N PRO A 203 7.01 -15.78 -26.62
CA PRO A 203 7.85 -15.95 -27.81
C PRO A 203 7.08 -16.25 -29.09
N ASP A 204 5.88 -16.83 -28.98
CA ASP A 204 5.02 -17.26 -30.07
C ASP A 204 3.88 -16.29 -30.39
N ALA A 205 3.79 -15.15 -29.69
CA ALA A 205 2.70 -14.19 -29.86
C ALA A 205 3.20 -12.74 -29.85
N THR A 206 2.86 -11.99 -30.90
CA THR A 206 3.20 -10.57 -31.01
C THR A 206 2.46 -9.77 -29.93
N ASN A 207 3.18 -8.89 -29.23
CA ASN A 207 2.65 -7.96 -28.22
C ASN A 207 1.92 -8.63 -27.05
N THR A 208 2.24 -9.89 -26.74
CA THR A 208 1.74 -10.58 -25.55
C THR A 208 2.87 -10.68 -24.53
N TYR A 209 2.60 -10.22 -23.32
CA TYR A 209 3.59 -10.09 -22.25
C TYR A 209 3.12 -10.91 -21.06
N ARG A 210 4.07 -11.45 -20.30
CA ARG A 210 3.83 -12.28 -19.13
C ARG A 210 4.31 -11.60 -17.86
N TYR A 211 3.50 -11.74 -16.82
CA TYR A 211 3.67 -11.06 -15.56
C TYR A 211 3.52 -12.01 -14.38
N VAL A 212 4.13 -11.65 -13.26
CA VAL A 212 4.05 -12.38 -12.00
C VAL A 212 3.58 -11.45 -10.89
N VAL A 213 2.74 -11.98 -10.00
CA VAL A 213 2.34 -11.36 -8.74
C VAL A 213 2.76 -12.31 -7.62
N PHE A 214 3.53 -11.83 -6.65
CA PHE A 214 3.96 -12.66 -5.53
C PHE A 214 2.96 -12.61 -4.37
N PRO A 215 2.88 -13.68 -3.55
CA PRO A 215 2.05 -13.74 -2.36
C PRO A 215 2.59 -12.84 -1.24
#